data_AF-A0A1I6GCU1-F1
#
_entry.id   AF-A0A1I6GCU1-F1
#
_cell.length_a   1.000
_cell.length_b   1.000
_cell.length_c   1.000
_cell.angle_alpha   90.00
_cell.angle_beta   90.00
_cell.angle_gamma   90.00
#
_symmetry.space_group_name_H-M   'P 1'
#
loop_
_entity.id
_entity.type
_entity.pdbx_description
1 polymer ?
#
loop_
_entity_poly.entity_id
_entity_poly.type
_entity_poly.pdbx_seq_one_letter_code
_entity_poly.pdbx_strand_id
1 'polypeptide(L)'
;MIDTAALDNPKSAVFLVRQWPSEKWLAQWLSADATLVLSEQALIAAVNDPTLLDSLSLTPYALYSEIKLLELEEVPASIIQLGDARWVELSLDAATYMVWDEPNQ
;
A
#
# COMPACT_ATOMS: atom_id res chain seq x y z
N MET A 1 -9.40 36.19 -1.32
CA MET A 1 -8.50 35.51 -0.35
C MET A 1 -8.90 34.06 -0.39
N ILE A 2 -8.08 33.18 -0.96
CA ILE A 2 -8.31 31.74 -0.91
C ILE A 2 -7.71 31.30 0.41
N ASP A 3 -8.52 30.75 1.30
CA ASP A 3 -8.06 30.10 2.52
C ASP A 3 -7.26 28.84 2.13
N THR A 4 -5.94 28.99 2.00
CA THR A 4 -4.95 27.91 1.91
C THR A 4 -4.61 27.36 3.30
N ALA A 5 -5.60 27.30 4.19
CA ALA A 5 -5.44 26.75 5.52
C ALA A 5 -5.41 25.21 5.44
N ALA A 6 -4.19 24.67 5.44
CA ALA A 6 -3.88 23.33 5.91
C ALA A 6 -4.58 22.17 5.19
N LEU A 7 -4.15 21.89 3.95
CA LEU A 7 -3.93 20.51 3.51
C LEU A 7 -2.62 19.96 4.13
N ASP A 8 -2.37 20.27 5.42
CA ASP A 8 -1.43 19.55 6.26
C ASP A 8 -2.09 18.21 6.63
N ASN A 9 -2.36 17.38 5.62
CA ASN A 9 -2.44 15.96 5.92
C ASN A 9 -1.05 15.59 6.45
N PRO A 10 -0.94 15.04 7.68
CA PRO A 10 0.36 14.65 8.20
C PRO A 10 1.01 13.76 7.14
N LYS A 11 2.16 14.21 6.63
CA LYS A 11 2.87 13.54 5.56
C LYS A 11 3.06 12.08 5.96
N SER A 12 2.28 11.21 5.32
CA SER A 12 2.12 9.82 5.71
C SER A 12 3.32 9.02 5.19
N ALA A 13 3.72 7.97 5.92
CA ALA A 13 4.69 7.02 5.38
C ALA A 13 4.01 6.15 4.32
N VAL A 14 4.63 6.01 3.15
CA VAL A 14 4.17 5.16 2.06
C VAL A 14 5.12 3.97 1.94
N PHE A 15 4.57 2.77 2.05
CA PHE A 15 5.30 1.51 1.94
C PHE A 15 4.83 0.77 0.69
N LEU A 16 5.70 0.61 -0.29
CA LEU A 16 5.47 -0.26 -1.44
C LEU A 16 6.05 -1.64 -1.13
N VAL A 17 5.20 -2.66 -1.08
CA VAL A 17 5.57 -4.01 -0.66
C VAL A 17 5.43 -4.97 -1.84
N ARG A 18 6.56 -5.53 -2.27
CA ARG A 18 6.68 -6.45 -3.42
C ARG A 18 6.62 -7.93 -3.03
N GLN A 19 6.99 -8.24 -1.79
CA GLN A 19 6.86 -9.58 -1.19
C GLN A 19 6.11 -9.48 0.13
N TRP A 20 5.30 -10.49 0.47
CA TRP A 20 4.52 -10.43 1.70
C TRP A 20 5.43 -10.24 2.92
N PRO A 21 5.20 -9.20 3.75
CA PRO A 21 6.09 -8.88 4.86
C PRO A 21 5.89 -9.85 6.04
N SER A 22 6.89 -9.97 6.90
CA SER A 22 6.79 -10.74 8.13
C SER A 22 5.89 -10.03 9.16
N GLU A 23 5.31 -10.76 10.10
CA GLU A 23 4.51 -10.18 11.20
C GLU A 23 5.30 -9.13 12.01
N LYS A 24 6.60 -9.36 12.20
CA LYS A 24 7.50 -8.42 12.88
C LYS A 24 7.61 -7.11 12.10
N TRP A 25 7.74 -7.19 10.78
CA TRP A 25 7.80 -6.01 9.92
C TRP A 25 6.48 -5.24 9.96
N LEU A 26 5.34 -5.96 9.84
CA LEU A 26 4.00 -5.38 9.96
C LEU A 26 3.85 -4.64 11.31
N ALA A 27 4.19 -5.27 12.43
CA ALA A 27 4.09 -4.65 13.74
C ALA A 27 5.01 -3.43 13.93
N GLN A 28 6.16 -3.39 13.23
CA GLN A 28 7.13 -2.32 13.34
C GLN A 28 6.75 -1.09 12.48
N TRP A 29 6.21 -1.31 11.29
CA TRP A 29 6.06 -0.26 10.27
C TRP A 29 4.60 0.10 9.96
N LEU A 30 3.65 -0.81 10.17
CA LEU A 30 2.23 -0.54 9.92
C LEU A 30 1.61 0.20 11.10
N SER A 31 1.46 1.52 10.94
CA SER A 31 0.69 2.39 11.83
C SER A 31 -0.58 2.88 11.11
N ALA A 32 -1.56 3.38 11.85
CA ALA A 32 -2.83 3.85 11.27
C ALA A 32 -2.67 4.99 10.25
N ASP A 33 -1.57 5.76 10.36
CA ASP A 33 -1.25 6.86 9.45
C ASP A 33 -0.33 6.43 8.29
N ALA A 34 -0.02 5.15 8.16
CA ALA A 34 0.75 4.62 7.05
C ALA A 34 -0.13 4.28 5.85
N THR A 35 0.42 4.41 4.65
CA THR A 35 -0.16 3.90 3.41
C THR A 35 0.63 2.67 2.99
N LEU A 36 -0.03 1.51 2.95
CA LEU A 36 0.53 0.27 2.43
C LEU A 36 0.07 0.05 0.99
N VAL A 37 1.00 -0.16 0.07
CA VAL A 37 0.74 -0.49 -1.33
C VAL A 37 1.30 -1.88 -1.62
N LEU A 38 0.42 -2.82 -1.97
CA LEU A 38 0.77 -4.18 -2.38
C LEU A 38 1.07 -4.20 -3.87
N SER A 39 2.20 -4.81 -4.21
CA SER A 39 2.75 -4.91 -5.55
C SER A 39 3.32 -6.32 -5.75
N GLU A 40 3.46 -6.73 -7.00
CA GLU A 40 4.10 -7.98 -7.43
C GLU A 40 3.61 -9.21 -6.64
N GLN A 41 4.52 -9.94 -6.00
CA GLN A 41 4.22 -11.19 -5.30
C GLN A 41 3.38 -10.96 -4.05
N ALA A 42 3.49 -9.79 -3.39
CA ALA A 42 2.64 -9.47 -2.25
C ALA A 42 1.18 -9.33 -2.65
N LEU A 43 0.92 -8.67 -3.79
CA LEU A 43 -0.43 -8.54 -4.33
C LEU A 43 -0.99 -9.91 -4.75
N ILE A 44 -0.19 -10.71 -5.46
CA ILE A 44 -0.58 -12.08 -5.85
C ILE A 44 -0.91 -12.93 -4.62
N ALA A 45 -0.08 -12.86 -3.57
CA ALA A 45 -0.30 -13.59 -2.33
C ALA A 45 -1.63 -13.19 -1.66
N ALA A 46 -1.90 -11.88 -1.56
CA ALA A 46 -3.13 -11.37 -0.95
C ALA A 46 -4.40 -11.71 -1.76
N VAL A 47 -4.30 -11.77 -3.09
CA VAL A 47 -5.43 -12.17 -3.94
C VAL A 47 -5.68 -13.67 -3.82
N ASN A 48 -4.63 -14.50 -3.81
CA ASN A 48 -4.74 -15.95 -3.68
C ASN A 48 -5.18 -16.39 -2.28
N ASP A 49 -4.76 -15.65 -1.24
CA ASP A 49 -5.12 -15.88 0.15
C ASP A 49 -5.56 -14.56 0.82
N PRO A 50 -6.86 -14.21 0.74
CA PRO A 50 -7.38 -12.99 1.36
C PRO A 50 -7.27 -12.94 2.88
N THR A 51 -7.05 -14.08 3.56
CA THR A 51 -6.93 -14.11 5.03
C THR A 51 -5.69 -13.35 5.52
N LEU A 52 -4.69 -13.19 4.65
CA LEU A 52 -3.52 -12.34 4.89
C LEU A 52 -3.92 -10.89 5.20
N LEU A 53 -4.99 -10.40 4.59
CA LEU A 53 -5.48 -9.03 4.77
C LEU A 53 -6.12 -8.82 6.16
N ASP A 54 -6.63 -9.88 6.78
CA ASP A 54 -7.22 -9.83 8.12
C ASP A 54 -6.18 -9.52 9.20
N SER A 55 -4.90 -9.76 8.92
CA SER A 55 -3.78 -9.43 9.82
C SER A 55 -3.40 -7.95 9.82
N LEU A 56 -3.89 -7.18 8.85
CA LEU A 56 -3.53 -5.78 8.69
C LEU A 56 -4.42 -4.87 9.55
N SER A 57 -3.79 -3.86 10.17
CA SER A 57 -4.50 -2.82 10.95
C SER A 57 -5.10 -1.72 10.08
N LEU A 58 -4.91 -1.77 8.76
CA LEU A 58 -5.34 -0.78 7.78
C LEU A 58 -5.70 -1.45 6.45
N THR A 59 -6.39 -0.70 5.59
CA THR A 59 -6.76 -1.15 4.25
C THR A 59 -5.60 -0.88 3.26
N PRO A 60 -5.01 -1.92 2.65
CA PRO A 60 -3.95 -1.71 1.68
C PRO A 60 -4.48 -1.22 0.32
N TYR A 61 -3.59 -0.65 -0.46
CA TYR A 61 -3.81 -0.26 -1.84
C TYR A 61 -3.11 -1.21 -2.80
N ALA A 62 -3.56 -1.25 -4.06
CA ALA A 62 -2.86 -1.86 -5.17
C ALA A 62 -2.98 -0.98 -6.40
N LEU A 63 -1.91 -0.87 -7.21
CA LEU A 63 -1.97 -0.07 -8.43
C LEU A 63 -2.88 -0.73 -9.46
N TYR A 64 -3.81 0.05 -10.03
CA TYR A 64 -4.72 -0.45 -11.06
C TYR A 64 -3.96 -0.96 -12.29
N SER A 65 -2.93 -0.24 -12.71
CA SER A 65 -2.04 -0.63 -13.81
C SER A 65 -1.36 -1.97 -13.54
N GLU A 66 -1.00 -2.24 -12.28
CA GLU A 66 -0.36 -3.48 -11.86
C GLU A 66 -1.35 -4.65 -11.78
N ILE A 67 -2.56 -4.43 -11.27
CA ILE A 67 -3.65 -5.41 -11.32
C ILE A 67 -3.88 -5.88 -12.77
N LYS A 68 -3.85 -4.95 -13.73
CA LYS A 68 -3.95 -5.27 -15.15
C LYS A 68 -2.73 -6.00 -15.70
N LEU A 69 -1.53 -5.60 -15.29
CA LEU A 69 -0.28 -6.23 -15.74
C LEU A 69 -0.15 -7.68 -15.24
N LEU A 70 -0.60 -7.95 -14.03
CA LEU A 70 -0.60 -9.28 -13.41
C LEU A 70 -1.79 -10.15 -13.81
N GLU A 71 -2.67 -9.64 -14.68
CA GLU A 71 -3.86 -10.33 -15.19
C GLU A 71 -4.79 -10.85 -14.07
N LEU A 72 -4.89 -10.09 -12.97
CA LEU A 72 -5.74 -10.45 -11.83
C LEU A 72 -7.20 -10.10 -12.17
N GLU A 73 -8.05 -11.12 -12.31
CA GLU A 73 -9.46 -10.96 -12.70
C GLU A 73 -10.31 -10.38 -11.56
N GLU A 74 -10.11 -10.86 -10.33
CA GLU A 74 -10.82 -10.42 -9.14
C GLU A 74 -9.82 -10.05 -8.04
N VAL A 75 -10.01 -8.84 -7.48
CA VAL A 75 -9.22 -8.34 -6.35
C VAL A 75 -10.15 -8.25 -5.15
N PRO A 76 -9.74 -8.72 -3.95
CA PRO A 76 -10.54 -8.59 -2.74
C PRO A 76 -11.00 -7.16 -2.48
N ALA A 77 -12.25 -6.99 -2.04
CA ALA A 77 -12.81 -5.67 -1.73
C ALA A 77 -12.07 -4.94 -0.59
N SER A 78 -11.28 -5.68 0.19
CA SER A 78 -10.36 -5.17 1.21
C SER A 78 -9.09 -4.53 0.65
N ILE A 79 -8.88 -4.52 -0.67
CA ILE A 79 -7.78 -3.82 -1.34
C ILE A 79 -8.36 -2.65 -2.16
N ILE A 80 -7.88 -1.43 -1.89
CA ILE A 80 -8.30 -0.25 -2.65
C ILE A 80 -7.46 -0.13 -3.92
N GLN A 81 -8.12 -0.03 -5.07
CA GLN A 81 -7.43 0.17 -6.34
C GLN A 81 -7.01 1.64 -6.51
N LEU A 82 -5.71 1.85 -6.69
CA LEU A 82 -5.08 3.15 -6.79
C LEU A 82 -4.73 3.45 -8.26
N GLY A 83 -5.19 4.59 -8.77
CA GLY A 83 -4.82 5.04 -10.12
C GLY A 83 -3.41 5.64 -10.15
N ASP A 84 -2.75 5.57 -11.31
CA ASP A 84 -1.35 6.00 -11.46
C ASP A 84 -1.13 7.48 -11.12
N ALA A 85 -2.07 8.36 -11.49
CA ALA A 85 -1.97 9.78 -11.15
C ALA A 85 -1.96 10.00 -9.63
N ARG A 86 -2.84 9.30 -8.91
CA ARG A 86 -2.94 9.41 -7.45
C ARG A 86 -1.73 8.79 -6.75
N TRP A 87 -1.16 7.73 -7.33
CA TRP A 87 0.08 7.14 -6.87
C TRP A 87 1.26 8.13 -6.93
N VAL A 88 1.40 8.85 -8.05
CA VAL A 88 2.45 9.87 -8.19
C VAL A 88 2.28 10.96 -7.14
N GLU A 89 1.07 11.47 -6.91
CA GLU A 89 0.80 12.44 -5.84
C GLU A 89 1.20 11.91 -4.46
N LEU A 90 0.75 10.69 -4.10
CA LEU A 90 1.04 10.10 -2.79
C LEU A 90 2.53 9.92 -2.53
N SER A 91 3.27 9.45 -3.54
CA SER A 91 4.73 9.26 -3.43
C SER A 91 5.50 10.58 -3.32
N LEU A 92 5.02 11.66 -3.94
CA LEU A 92 5.62 13.00 -3.85
C LEU A 92 5.30 13.68 -2.50
N ASP A 93 4.10 13.46 -1.97
CA ASP A 93 3.64 14.08 -0.72
C ASP A 93 4.10 13.31 0.54
N ALA A 94 4.54 12.06 0.39
CA ALA A 94 4.97 11.20 1.49
C ALA A 94 6.11 11.82 2.32
N ALA A 95 6.04 11.69 3.64
CA ALA A 95 7.19 12.02 4.51
C ALA A 95 8.32 11.02 4.32
N THR A 96 7.94 9.78 4.06
CA THR A 96 8.83 8.65 3.94
C THR A 96 8.26 7.73 2.88
N TYR A 97 9.11 7.35 1.93
CA TYR A 97 8.81 6.37 0.91
C TYR A 97 9.78 5.21 1.09
N MET A 98 9.26 3.99 1.25
CA MET A 98 10.06 2.79 1.41
C MET A 98 9.54 1.68 0.51
N VAL A 99 10.47 0.96 -0.12
CA VAL A 99 10.17 -0.27 -0.86
C VAL A 99 10.63 -1.46 -0.01
N TRP A 100 9.76 -2.46 0.12
CA TRP A 100 10.07 -3.73 0.79
C TRP A 100 9.99 -4.88 -0.20
N ASP A 101 11.10 -5.58 -0.38
CA ASP A 101 11.24 -6.68 -1.32
C ASP A 101 11.99 -7.91 -0.73
N GLU A 102 12.37 -7.90 0.55
CA GLU A 102 13.11 -9.00 1.20
C GLU A 102 12.40 -9.57 2.43
N PRO A 103 11.99 -10.86 2.46
CA PRO A 103 11.30 -11.44 3.61
C PRO A 103 12.22 -11.84 4.79
N ASN A 104 13.54 -11.56 4.71
CA ASN A 104 14.57 -12.20 5.55
C ASN A 104 15.32 -11.27 6.54
N GLN A 105 14.73 -10.14 6.99
CA GLN A 105 15.32 -9.29 8.06
C GLN A 105 14.42 -9.13 9.30
#